data_AF-A0A3P8GEJ8-F1
#
_entry.id   AF-A0A3P8GEJ8-F1
#
_cell.length_a   1.000
_cell.length_b   1.000
_cell.length_c   1.000
_cell.angle_alpha   90.00
_cell.angle_beta   90.00
_cell.angle_gamma   90.00
#
_symmetry.space_group_name_H-M   'P 1'
#
loop_
_entity.id
_entity.type
_entity.pdbx_description
1 polymer ?
#
loop_
_entity_poly.entity_id
_entity_poly.type
_entity_poly.pdbx_seq_one_letter_code
_entity_poly.pdbx_strand_id
1 'polypeptide(L)'
;MTLIYLTFVKTSSNSPQKEIPPRMQDVIILALLRARLTGRYPVYRYVCIESTNNFPTAAGLASSASGLAALAFGLAQLYRLDGDVTELARRGSGSSCRSMKGGIVHWVTSATEQVLICVVCLRTIILTNATAKLVGSTQGMQRTLVTSSLFRHGRILSSRENEKELLSALATKDFPSLACVTMKESNQLHAVCLDTWPPCVYLNEFSFALIHWVHKINEKFGRVLVKSSTICSWPNNCLVAQAVAGSLTRPM
;
A
#
# COMPACT_ATOMS: atom_id res chain seq x y z
N MET A 1 -5.14 -12.83 4.21
CA MET A 1 -6.10 -12.92 3.09
C MET A 1 -7.29 -12.05 3.47
N THR A 2 -7.37 -10.84 2.91
CA THR A 2 -8.48 -9.90 3.17
C THR A 2 -9.55 -10.18 2.13
N LEU A 3 -10.76 -10.50 2.58
CA LEU A 3 -11.92 -10.64 1.71
C LEU A 3 -12.55 -9.25 1.55
N ILE A 4 -12.52 -8.74 0.32
CA ILE A 4 -13.38 -7.62 -0.07
C ILE A 4 -14.47 -8.22 -0.94
N TYR A 5 -15.69 -8.20 -0.41
CA TYR A 5 -16.87 -8.56 -1.18
C TYR A 5 -17.29 -7.34 -1.99
N LEU A 6 -17.45 -7.53 -3.31
CA LEU A 6 -18.08 -6.53 -4.17
C LEU A 6 -19.31 -7.20 -4.80
N THR A 7 -20.49 -6.76 -4.38
CA THR A 7 -21.74 -7.29 -4.92
C THR A 7 -22.40 -6.23 -5.79
N PHE A 8 -22.81 -6.62 -6.99
CA PHE A 8 -23.62 -5.80 -7.87
C PHE A 8 -25.09 -6.16 -7.68
N VAL A 9 -25.85 -5.29 -7.03
CA VAL A 9 -27.28 -5.48 -6.79
C VAL A 9 -28.08 -4.68 -7.80
N LYS A 10 -29.14 -5.28 -8.36
CA LYS A 10 -30.11 -4.58 -9.22
C LYS A 10 -31.03 -3.76 -8.31
N THR A 11 -30.89 -2.43 -8.30
CA THR A 11 -31.77 -1.56 -7.51
C THR A 11 -32.80 -0.85 -8.38
N SER A 12 -34.00 -0.64 -7.82
CA SER A 12 -34.97 0.34 -8.29
C SER A 12 -34.58 1.74 -7.79
N SER A 13 -35.06 2.78 -8.47
CA SER A 13 -34.57 4.18 -8.41
C SER A 13 -34.59 4.90 -7.05
N ASN A 14 -35.00 4.25 -5.95
CA ASN A 14 -35.24 4.91 -4.66
C ASN A 14 -34.14 4.73 -3.60
N SER A 15 -33.04 4.05 -3.91
CA SER A 15 -31.89 3.96 -2.98
C SER A 15 -31.12 5.29 -2.93
N PRO A 16 -30.72 5.79 -1.73
CA PRO A 16 -30.04 7.06 -1.59
C PRO A 16 -28.73 7.08 -2.39
N GLN A 17 -28.64 7.98 -3.37
CA GLN A 17 -27.42 8.19 -4.15
C GLN A 17 -26.40 8.90 -3.27
N LYS A 18 -25.40 8.16 -2.80
CA LYS A 18 -24.24 8.75 -2.15
C LYS A 18 -23.31 9.31 -3.23
N GLU A 19 -22.82 10.53 -3.03
CA GLU A 19 -21.89 11.15 -3.96
C GLU A 19 -20.62 10.30 -4.07
N ILE A 20 -20.29 9.88 -5.30
CA ILE A 20 -19.16 8.99 -5.58
C ILE A 20 -17.88 9.83 -5.61
N PRO A 21 -16.82 9.50 -4.86
CA PRO A 21 -15.56 10.24 -4.91
C PRO A 21 -14.97 10.28 -6.33
N PRO A 22 -14.34 11.38 -6.79
CA PRO A 22 -13.85 11.51 -8.17
C PRO A 22 -12.98 10.34 -8.64
N ARG A 23 -12.04 9.90 -7.78
CA ARG A 23 -11.18 8.74 -8.05
C ARG A 23 -11.91 7.43 -8.33
N MET A 24 -13.10 7.25 -7.75
CA MET A 24 -13.94 6.07 -7.98
C MET A 24 -14.73 6.23 -9.28
N GLN A 25 -15.17 7.46 -9.60
CA GLN A 25 -15.80 7.78 -10.87
C GLN A 25 -14.85 7.49 -12.05
N ASP A 26 -13.58 7.89 -11.95
CA ASP A 26 -12.57 7.63 -12.99
C ASP A 26 -12.42 6.15 -13.30
N VAL A 27 -12.36 5.31 -12.26
CA VAL A 27 -12.28 3.84 -12.40
C VAL A 27 -13.53 3.30 -13.09
N ILE A 28 -14.72 3.74 -12.67
CA ILE A 28 -15.99 3.29 -13.26
C ILE A 28 -16.08 3.71 -14.74
N ILE A 29 -15.78 4.97 -15.05
CA ILE A 29 -15.82 5.52 -16.41
C ILE A 29 -14.83 4.79 -17.31
N LEU A 30 -13.59 4.59 -16.88
CA LEU A 30 -12.58 3.88 -17.68
C LEU A 30 -12.95 2.42 -17.91
N ALA A 31 -13.52 1.74 -16.91
CA ALA A 31 -14.02 0.38 -17.07
C ALA A 31 -15.14 0.31 -18.13
N LEU A 32 -16.08 1.24 -18.07
CA LEU A 32 -17.17 1.37 -19.04
C LEU A 32 -16.67 1.67 -20.46
N LEU A 33 -15.69 2.56 -20.59
CA LEU A 33 -15.09 2.90 -21.88
C LEU A 33 -14.37 1.68 -22.49
N ARG A 34 -13.57 0.95 -21.69
CA ARG A 34 -12.93 -0.31 -22.13
C ARG A 34 -13.96 -1.35 -22.56
N ALA A 35 -15.05 -1.50 -21.81
CA ALA A 35 -16.13 -2.40 -22.18
C ALA A 35 -16.74 -2.02 -23.54
N ARG A 36 -17.08 -0.74 -23.72
CA ARG A 36 -17.64 -0.24 -24.98
C ARG A 36 -16.70 -0.42 -26.17
N LEU A 37 -15.40 -0.16 -25.99
CA LEU A 37 -14.39 -0.36 -27.04
C LEU A 37 -14.24 -1.84 -27.45
N THR A 38 -14.54 -2.77 -26.55
CA THR A 38 -14.50 -4.21 -26.83
C THR A 38 -15.85 -4.78 -27.27
N GLY A 39 -16.82 -3.91 -27.59
CA GLY A 39 -18.18 -4.31 -28.00
C GLY A 39 -19.03 -4.86 -26.84
N ARG A 40 -18.58 -4.73 -25.60
CA ARG A 40 -19.30 -5.17 -24.41
C ARG A 40 -20.12 -4.00 -23.87
N TYR A 41 -21.42 -4.02 -24.13
CA TYR A 41 -22.32 -2.99 -23.63
C TYR A 41 -22.76 -3.30 -22.20
N PRO A 42 -22.75 -2.31 -21.29
CA PRO A 42 -23.33 -2.48 -19.98
C PRO A 42 -24.82 -2.81 -20.14
N VAL A 43 -25.23 -3.98 -19.70
CA VAL A 43 -26.65 -4.40 -19.70
C VAL A 43 -27.47 -3.53 -18.74
N TYR A 44 -26.82 -2.91 -17.75
CA TYR A 44 -27.45 -2.19 -16.66
C TYR A 44 -27.21 -0.68 -16.75
N ARG A 45 -28.30 0.09 -16.67
CA ARG A 45 -28.26 1.56 -16.60
C ARG A 45 -27.72 2.08 -15.27
N TYR A 46 -27.88 1.30 -14.20
CA TYR A 46 -27.43 1.62 -12.85
C TYR A 46 -26.62 0.46 -12.29
N VAL A 47 -25.62 0.79 -11.48
CA VAL A 47 -24.74 -0.18 -10.82
C VAL A 47 -24.74 0.14 -9.33
N CYS A 48 -25.17 -0.81 -8.50
CA CYS A 48 -25.01 -0.72 -7.05
C CYS A 48 -23.66 -1.34 -6.69
N ILE A 49 -22.86 -0.64 -5.88
CA ILE A 49 -21.55 -1.10 -5.43
C ILE A 49 -21.58 -1.16 -3.92
N GLU A 50 -21.54 -2.37 -3.37
CA GLU A 50 -21.36 -2.60 -1.94
C GLU A 50 -19.99 -3.18 -1.68
N SER A 51 -19.28 -2.64 -0.71
CA SER A 51 -17.94 -3.10 -0.34
C SER A 51 -17.75 -3.10 1.17
N THR A 52 -17.32 -4.24 1.71
CA THR A 52 -16.97 -4.42 3.11
C THR A 52 -15.54 -4.95 3.21
N ASN A 53 -14.85 -4.62 4.30
CA ASN A 53 -13.55 -5.19 4.64
C ASN A 53 -13.54 -5.62 6.10
N ASN A 54 -12.68 -6.56 6.44
CA ASN A 54 -12.51 -7.06 7.81
C ASN A 54 -11.31 -6.42 8.54
N PHE A 55 -10.89 -5.22 8.12
CA PHE A 55 -9.84 -4.51 8.84
C PHE A 55 -10.41 -3.91 10.12
N PRO A 56 -9.69 -3.96 11.25
CA PRO A 56 -10.08 -3.22 12.44
C PRO A 56 -10.19 -1.73 12.09
N THR A 57 -11.26 -1.08 12.52
CA THR A 57 -11.43 0.38 12.38
C THR A 57 -10.23 1.09 13.01
N ALA A 58 -9.68 2.10 12.33
CA ALA A 58 -8.45 2.81 12.73
C ALA A 58 -7.13 1.99 12.69
N ALA A 59 -7.11 0.79 12.10
CA ALA A 59 -5.89 0.02 11.91
C ALA A 59 -4.85 0.68 10.98
N GLY A 60 -5.17 1.82 10.34
CA GLY A 60 -4.25 2.53 9.43
C GLY A 60 -3.79 1.70 8.23
N LEU A 61 -4.42 0.55 7.98
CA LEU A 61 -4.17 -0.29 6.83
C LEU A 61 -4.63 0.45 5.58
N ALA A 62 -3.96 0.24 4.45
CA ALA A 62 -4.24 0.88 3.17
C ALA A 62 -5.62 0.46 2.58
N SER A 63 -6.70 0.79 3.28
CA SER A 63 -8.09 0.45 2.97
C SER A 63 -8.52 1.05 1.64
N SER A 64 -7.99 2.23 1.30
CA SER A 64 -8.23 2.83 -0.01
C SER A 64 -7.60 2.03 -1.15
N ALA A 65 -6.39 1.48 -0.97
CA ALA A 65 -5.69 0.75 -2.02
C ALA A 65 -6.38 -0.59 -2.32
N SER A 66 -6.67 -1.33 -1.24
CA SER A 66 -7.38 -2.60 -1.32
C SER A 66 -8.81 -2.44 -1.82
N GLY A 67 -9.56 -1.44 -1.35
CA GLY A 67 -10.91 -1.15 -1.82
C GLY A 67 -10.99 -0.79 -3.30
N LEU A 68 -10.05 0.03 -3.81
CA LEU A 68 -10.02 0.40 -5.23
C LEU A 68 -9.50 -0.71 -6.13
N ALA A 69 -8.59 -1.56 -5.64
CA ALA A 69 -8.21 -2.78 -6.34
C ALA A 69 -9.41 -3.74 -6.47
N ALA A 70 -10.16 -3.93 -5.39
CA ALA A 70 -11.38 -4.76 -5.40
C ALA A 70 -12.46 -4.19 -6.33
N LEU A 71 -12.64 -2.87 -6.36
CA LEU A 71 -13.54 -2.21 -7.30
C LEU A 71 -13.11 -2.45 -8.75
N ALA A 72 -11.83 -2.20 -9.08
CA ALA A 72 -11.30 -2.38 -10.43
C ALA A 72 -11.45 -3.85 -10.87
N PHE A 73 -11.13 -4.79 -9.99
CA PHE A 73 -11.32 -6.22 -10.23
C PHE A 73 -12.79 -6.60 -10.44
N GLY A 74 -13.70 -6.12 -9.57
CA GLY A 74 -15.12 -6.42 -9.70
C GLY A 74 -15.75 -5.84 -10.97
N LEU A 75 -15.38 -4.62 -11.36
CA LEU A 75 -15.81 -4.03 -12.65
C LEU A 75 -15.23 -4.79 -13.84
N ALA A 76 -13.99 -5.26 -13.74
CA ALA A 76 -13.38 -6.11 -14.75
C ALA A 76 -14.17 -7.41 -14.93
N GLN A 77 -14.62 -8.03 -13.84
CA GLN A 77 -15.47 -9.22 -13.90
C GLN A 77 -16.86 -8.91 -14.46
N LEU A 78 -17.50 -7.83 -13.99
CA LEU A 78 -18.84 -7.42 -14.41
C LEU A 78 -18.92 -7.14 -15.91
N TYR A 79 -17.97 -6.35 -16.43
CA TYR A 79 -17.92 -6.00 -17.84
C TYR A 79 -17.10 -6.98 -18.68
N ARG A 80 -16.57 -8.03 -18.04
CA ARG A 80 -15.67 -9.01 -18.65
C ARG A 80 -14.54 -8.30 -19.39
N LEU A 81 -13.78 -7.42 -18.75
CA LEU A 81 -12.70 -6.72 -19.43
C LEU A 81 -11.56 -7.70 -19.74
N ASP A 82 -11.04 -7.65 -20.97
CA ASP A 82 -9.87 -8.45 -21.34
C ASP A 82 -8.57 -7.78 -20.84
N GLY A 83 -7.55 -8.60 -20.57
CA GLY A 83 -6.20 -8.14 -20.23
C GLY A 83 -6.02 -7.65 -18.80
N ASP A 84 -4.91 -6.94 -18.57
CA ASP A 84 -4.53 -6.47 -17.23
C ASP A 84 -5.30 -5.21 -16.81
N VAL A 85 -5.87 -5.28 -15.61
CA VAL A 85 -6.66 -4.20 -14.99
C VAL A 85 -5.88 -3.48 -13.87
N THR A 86 -4.58 -3.74 -13.76
CA THR A 86 -3.66 -3.01 -12.88
C THR A 86 -3.67 -1.51 -13.15
N GLU A 87 -3.76 -1.10 -14.42
CA GLU A 87 -3.91 0.30 -14.80
C GLU A 87 -5.22 0.90 -14.30
N LEU A 88 -6.30 0.13 -14.35
CA LEU A 88 -7.61 0.55 -13.88
C LEU A 88 -7.58 0.78 -12.36
N ALA A 89 -6.95 -0.11 -11.59
CA ALA A 89 -6.76 0.07 -10.16
C ALA A 89 -5.87 1.30 -9.85
N ARG A 90 -4.79 1.51 -10.64
CA ARG A 90 -3.86 2.64 -10.51
C ARG A 90 -4.55 3.99 -10.62
N ARG A 91 -5.56 4.10 -11.49
CA ARG A 91 -6.33 5.33 -11.70
C ARG A 91 -7.12 5.77 -10.47
N GLY A 92 -7.67 4.83 -9.71
CA GLY A 92 -8.32 5.16 -8.45
C GLY A 92 -7.33 5.56 -7.36
N SER A 93 -6.24 4.80 -7.25
CA SER A 93 -5.12 5.15 -6.36
C SER A 93 -3.86 4.44 -6.86
N GLY A 94 -2.76 5.20 -6.96
CA GLY A 94 -1.50 4.66 -7.47
C GLY A 94 -1.05 3.40 -6.75
N SER A 95 -1.28 3.29 -5.44
CA SER A 95 -0.91 2.10 -4.65
C SER A 95 -1.81 0.87 -4.85
N SER A 96 -3.04 1.04 -5.37
CA SER A 96 -3.99 -0.06 -5.59
C SER A 96 -3.48 -1.07 -6.62
N CYS A 97 -2.66 -0.62 -7.58
CA CYS A 97 -2.07 -1.49 -8.60
C CYS A 97 -1.30 -2.67 -7.97
N ARG A 98 -0.61 -2.43 -6.85
CA ARG A 98 0.16 -3.46 -6.15
C ARG A 98 -0.70 -4.49 -5.41
N SER A 99 -1.98 -4.19 -5.20
CA SER A 99 -2.93 -5.11 -4.58
C SER A 99 -3.61 -6.03 -5.59
N MET A 100 -3.33 -5.88 -6.88
CA MET A 100 -3.87 -6.75 -7.94
C MET A 100 -3.15 -8.11 -8.01
N LYS A 101 -1.98 -8.23 -7.40
CA LYS A 101 -1.15 -9.44 -7.42
C LYS A 101 -0.72 -9.82 -6.00
N GLY A 102 -0.53 -11.12 -5.78
CA GLY A 102 0.00 -11.64 -4.52
C GLY A 102 1.53 -11.59 -4.46
N GLY A 103 2.09 -11.77 -3.26
CA GLY A 103 3.54 -11.80 -3.04
C GLY A 103 4.17 -10.41 -2.93
N ILE A 104 5.40 -10.27 -3.40
CA ILE A 104 6.11 -8.99 -3.46
C ILE A 104 5.83 -8.38 -4.83
N VAL A 105 5.35 -7.14 -4.84
CA VAL A 105 4.91 -6.45 -6.06
C VAL A 105 5.64 -5.14 -6.21
N HIS A 106 6.30 -4.96 -7.35
CA HIS A 106 7.03 -3.75 -7.70
C HIS A 106 6.20 -2.89 -8.65
N TRP A 107 6.02 -1.61 -8.32
CA TRP A 107 5.32 -0.65 -9.18
C TRP A 107 6.34 0.19 -9.96
N VAL A 108 6.46 -0.08 -11.26
CA VAL A 108 7.34 0.64 -12.18
C VAL A 108 6.58 1.80 -12.83
N THR A 109 7.23 2.97 -12.97
CA THR A 109 6.62 4.20 -13.50
C THR A 109 6.58 4.25 -15.02
N SER A 110 7.55 3.65 -15.72
CA SER A 110 7.54 3.41 -17.16
C SER A 110 6.83 2.09 -17.48
N ALA A 111 5.99 2.08 -18.51
CA ALA A 111 5.15 0.96 -18.89
C ALA A 111 5.90 -0.38 -19.04
N THR A 112 5.15 -1.47 -18.82
CA THR A 112 5.51 -2.90 -18.77
C THR A 112 6.06 -3.38 -17.42
N GLU A 113 5.24 -4.18 -16.75
CA GLU A 113 5.42 -4.65 -15.38
C GLU A 113 6.63 -5.60 -15.27
N GLN A 114 7.42 -5.45 -14.20
CA GLN A 114 8.16 -6.58 -13.63
C GLN A 114 7.60 -6.89 -12.26
N VAL A 115 6.85 -7.98 -12.17
CA VAL A 115 6.40 -8.53 -10.89
C VAL A 115 7.47 -9.49 -10.42
N LEU A 116 8.26 -9.08 -9.43
CA LEU A 116 9.21 -9.98 -8.79
C LEU A 116 8.49 -10.77 -7.69
N ILE A 117 7.94 -11.94 -8.03
CA ILE A 117 7.38 -12.85 -7.02
C ILE A 117 8.54 -13.54 -6.31
N CYS A 118 9.11 -12.89 -5.30
CA CYS A 118 10.04 -13.54 -4.38
C CYS A 118 9.26 -14.11 -3.19
N VAL A 119 9.21 -15.43 -3.08
CA VAL A 119 8.67 -16.13 -1.91
C VAL A 119 9.74 -16.12 -0.81
N VAL A 120 9.85 -15.00 -0.10
CA VAL A 120 10.58 -14.96 1.16
C VAL A 120 9.58 -15.30 2.27
N CYS A 121 9.93 -16.23 3.17
CA CYS A 121 9.13 -16.56 4.35
C CYS A 121 9.18 -15.41 5.38
N LEU A 122 8.56 -14.28 5.04
CA LEU A 122 8.44 -13.11 5.87
C LEU A 122 7.19 -13.25 6.74
N ARG A 123 7.36 -13.05 8.04
CA ARG A 123 6.24 -12.88 8.97
C ARG A 123 6.05 -11.40 9.23
N THR A 124 4.86 -10.90 8.97
CA THR A 124 4.51 -9.49 9.15
C THR A 124 3.53 -9.38 10.31
N ILE A 125 3.89 -8.57 11.31
CA ILE A 125 3.03 -8.19 12.43
C ILE A 125 2.74 -6.70 12.28
N ILE A 126 1.46 -6.34 12.29
CA ILE A 126 1.02 -4.95 12.19
C ILE A 126 0.57 -4.50 13.57
N LEU A 127 1.27 -3.52 14.11
CA LEU A 127 0.97 -2.88 15.38
C LEU A 127 0.23 -1.58 15.12
N THR A 128 -1.03 -1.56 15.53
CA THR A 128 -1.93 -0.44 15.29
C THR A 128 -2.18 0.32 16.57
N ASN A 129 -2.02 1.64 16.51
CA ASN A 129 -2.58 2.56 17.50
C ASN A 129 -3.80 3.25 16.86
N ALA A 130 -4.89 3.39 17.61
CA ALA A 130 -6.17 3.92 17.12
C ALA A 130 -6.16 5.44 16.89
N THR A 131 -4.99 6.05 16.70
CA THR A 131 -4.85 7.49 16.49
C THR A 131 -5.04 7.83 15.01
N ALA A 132 -6.03 8.66 14.70
CA ALA A 132 -6.27 9.15 13.35
C ALA A 132 -5.07 9.99 12.85
N LYS A 133 -4.76 9.86 11.56
CA LYS A 133 -3.78 10.76 10.92
C LYS A 133 -4.32 12.19 10.88
N LEU A 134 -3.46 13.16 11.20
CA LEU A 134 -3.80 14.58 11.17
C LEU A 134 -3.93 15.11 9.73
N VAL A 135 -3.04 14.68 8.83
CA VAL A 135 -3.02 15.11 7.43
C VAL A 135 -3.24 13.92 6.50
N GLY A 136 -4.22 14.03 5.60
CA GLY A 136 -4.48 13.01 4.58
C GLY A 136 -3.28 12.80 3.66
N SER A 137 -3.02 11.56 3.25
CA SER A 137 -1.84 11.18 2.45
C SER A 137 -1.74 11.94 1.13
N THR A 138 -2.87 12.11 0.42
CA THR A 138 -2.93 12.88 -0.83
C THR A 138 -2.54 14.33 -0.62
N GLN A 139 -3.12 14.98 0.40
CA GLN A 139 -2.82 16.37 0.73
C GLN A 139 -1.37 16.53 1.20
N GLY A 140 -0.88 15.61 2.05
CA GLY A 140 0.50 15.59 2.53
C GLY A 140 1.49 15.45 1.38
N MET A 141 1.29 14.48 0.49
CA MET A 141 2.15 14.29 -0.68
C MET A 141 2.18 15.51 -1.59
N GLN A 142 1.03 16.11 -1.92
CA GLN A 142 0.98 17.32 -2.75
C GLN A 142 1.72 18.48 -2.08
N ARG A 143 1.56 18.65 -0.77
CA ARG A 143 2.28 19.68 -0.01
C ARG A 143 3.78 19.41 0.00
N THR A 144 4.21 18.18 0.20
CA THR A 144 5.63 17.77 0.17
C THR A 144 6.26 18.11 -1.19
N LEU A 145 5.59 17.82 -2.31
CA LEU A 145 6.07 18.18 -3.65
C LEU A 145 6.37 19.69 -3.79
N VAL A 146 5.53 20.52 -3.15
CA VAL A 146 5.58 21.98 -3.27
C VAL A 146 6.52 22.64 -2.25
N THR A 147 6.78 22.01 -1.11
CA THR A 147 7.43 22.70 0.03
C THR A 147 8.70 22.03 0.53
N SER A 148 8.85 20.71 0.37
CA SER A 148 10.03 20.00 0.87
C SER A 148 11.23 20.17 -0.08
N SER A 149 12.29 20.76 0.44
CA SER A 149 13.58 20.87 -0.25
C SER A 149 14.25 19.50 -0.37
N LEU A 150 14.15 18.66 0.68
CA LEU A 150 14.71 17.31 0.70
C LEU A 150 14.05 16.41 -0.35
N PHE A 151 12.74 16.56 -0.58
CA PHE A 151 12.06 15.82 -1.63
C PHE A 151 12.61 16.17 -3.01
N ARG A 152 12.70 17.46 -3.32
CA ARG A 152 13.07 17.96 -4.66
C ARG A 152 14.50 17.62 -5.04
N HIS A 153 15.43 17.71 -4.10
CA HIS A 153 16.85 17.59 -4.39
C HIS A 153 17.43 16.20 -4.06
N GLY A 154 16.87 15.49 -3.09
CA GLY A 154 17.46 14.25 -2.59
C GLY A 154 16.61 13.00 -2.78
N ARG A 155 15.31 13.08 -2.45
CA ARG A 155 14.46 11.89 -2.32
C ARG A 155 14.30 11.10 -3.62
N ILE A 156 14.24 11.77 -4.76
CA ILE A 156 14.10 11.11 -6.06
C ILE A 156 15.33 10.26 -6.39
N LEU A 157 16.53 10.77 -6.08
CA LEU A 157 17.79 10.05 -6.31
C LEU A 157 17.93 8.90 -5.32
N SER A 158 17.76 9.18 -4.03
CA SER A 158 17.90 8.15 -2.99
C SER A 158 16.89 7.02 -3.13
N SER A 159 15.66 7.32 -3.55
CA SER A 159 14.64 6.29 -3.79
C SER A 159 15.02 5.34 -4.92
N ARG A 160 15.71 5.81 -5.98
CA ARG A 160 16.17 4.96 -7.09
C ARG A 160 17.33 4.06 -6.68
N GLU A 161 18.23 4.56 -5.85
CA GLU A 161 19.34 3.76 -5.29
C GLU A 161 18.79 2.69 -4.35
N ASN A 162 17.91 3.09 -3.42
CA ASN A 162 17.27 2.17 -2.48
C ASN A 162 16.40 1.12 -3.21
N GLU A 163 15.75 1.47 -4.32
CA GLU A 163 15.04 0.51 -5.17
C GLU A 163 15.97 -0.59 -5.70
N LYS A 164 17.15 -0.22 -6.23
CA LYS A 164 18.14 -1.18 -6.73
C LYS A 164 18.65 -2.09 -5.60
N GLU A 165 18.98 -1.52 -4.44
CA GLU A 165 19.43 -2.28 -3.28
C GLU A 165 18.35 -3.26 -2.80
N LEU A 166 17.09 -2.81 -2.76
CA LEU A 166 15.96 -3.63 -2.35
C LEU A 166 15.72 -4.79 -3.33
N LEU A 167 15.76 -4.54 -4.64
CA LEU A 167 15.62 -5.58 -5.66
C LEU A 167 16.77 -6.58 -5.61
N SER A 168 18.00 -6.12 -5.41
CA SER A 168 19.18 -6.98 -5.23
C SER A 168 19.03 -7.88 -4.00
N ALA A 169 18.66 -7.31 -2.84
CA ALA A 169 18.45 -8.06 -1.61
C ALA A 169 17.32 -9.10 -1.73
N LEU A 170 16.27 -8.80 -2.50
CA LEU A 170 15.21 -9.76 -2.80
C LEU A 170 15.68 -10.89 -3.70
N ALA A 171 16.50 -10.60 -4.71
CA ALA A 171 17.05 -11.61 -5.61
C ALA A 171 18.01 -12.56 -4.89
N THR A 172 18.85 -12.03 -3.98
CA THR A 172 19.81 -12.82 -3.19
C THR A 172 19.22 -13.41 -1.92
N LYS A 173 17.96 -13.10 -1.59
CA LYS A 173 17.29 -13.48 -0.33
C LYS A 173 18.04 -13.00 0.92
N ASP A 174 18.74 -11.88 0.81
CA ASP A 174 19.47 -11.23 1.89
C ASP A 174 18.52 -10.41 2.77
N PHE A 175 18.03 -11.05 3.84
CA PHE A 175 17.13 -10.40 4.79
C PHE A 175 17.77 -9.21 5.52
N PRO A 176 19.03 -9.28 6.03
CA PRO A 176 19.70 -8.12 6.60
C PRO A 176 19.74 -6.89 5.70
N SER A 177 20.13 -7.04 4.42
CA SER A 177 20.13 -5.92 3.47
C SER A 177 18.72 -5.41 3.20
N LEU A 178 17.76 -6.32 2.95
CA LEU A 178 16.35 -5.97 2.78
C LEU A 178 15.81 -5.16 3.98
N ALA A 179 16.14 -5.59 5.19
CA ALA A 179 15.72 -4.97 6.44
C ALA A 179 16.31 -3.56 6.60
N CYS A 180 17.61 -3.42 6.38
CA CYS A 180 18.32 -2.14 6.46
C CYS A 180 17.73 -1.12 5.48
N VAL A 181 17.58 -1.50 4.20
CA VAL A 181 17.03 -0.62 3.15
C VAL A 181 15.59 -0.23 3.46
N THR A 182 14.77 -1.18 3.92
CA THR A 182 13.37 -0.87 4.30
C THR A 182 13.30 0.14 5.45
N MET A 183 14.13 -0.02 6.49
CA MET A 183 14.18 0.92 7.63
C MET A 183 14.64 2.30 7.18
N LYS A 184 15.68 2.38 6.34
CA LYS A 184 16.16 3.64 5.75
C LYS A 184 15.08 4.33 4.93
N GLU A 185 14.37 3.60 4.07
CA GLU A 185 13.24 4.11 3.27
C GLU A 185 12.12 4.67 4.16
N SER A 186 11.77 3.95 5.23
CA SER A 186 10.78 4.40 6.21
C SER A 186 11.22 5.72 6.86
N ASN A 187 12.48 5.83 7.27
CA ASN A 187 13.00 7.03 7.92
C ASN A 187 13.07 8.22 6.95
N GLN A 188 13.54 8.00 5.72
CA GLN A 188 13.63 9.04 4.68
C GLN A 188 12.25 9.59 4.31
N LEU A 189 11.22 8.73 4.24
CA LEU A 189 9.85 9.18 4.04
C LEU A 189 9.43 10.19 5.12
N HIS A 190 9.61 9.85 6.39
CA HIS A 190 9.20 10.73 7.50
C HIS A 190 10.08 11.97 7.62
N ALA A 191 11.36 11.90 7.28
CA ALA A 191 12.24 13.07 7.21
C ALA A 191 11.72 14.09 6.19
N VAL A 192 11.29 13.62 5.01
CA VAL A 192 10.69 14.46 3.98
C VAL A 192 9.32 15.00 4.40
N CYS A 193 8.52 14.20 5.10
CA CYS A 193 7.25 14.67 5.67
C CYS A 193 7.46 15.74 6.75
N LEU A 194 8.55 15.66 7.53
CA LEU A 194 8.93 16.66 8.52
C LEU A 194 9.47 17.95 7.89
N ASP A 195 10.20 17.85 6.77
CA ASP A 195 10.71 18.99 5.98
C ASP A 195 9.60 19.70 5.16
N THR A 196 8.42 19.10 5.06
CA THR A 196 7.25 19.72 4.40
C THR A 196 6.74 20.92 5.22
N TRP A 197 6.15 21.95 4.59
CA TRP A 197 5.62 23.13 5.30
C TRP A 197 4.13 23.41 4.99
N PRO A 198 3.25 23.50 6.01
CA PRO A 198 3.43 23.04 7.38
C PRO A 198 3.75 21.54 7.47
N PRO A 199 4.49 21.09 8.50
CA PRO A 199 4.99 19.73 8.60
C PRO A 199 3.88 18.69 8.64
N CYS A 200 4.16 17.56 8.02
CA CYS A 200 3.31 16.36 8.07
C CYS A 200 3.92 15.38 9.07
N VAL A 201 3.46 15.41 10.32
CA VAL A 201 3.96 14.51 11.37
C VAL A 201 3.06 13.28 11.46
N TYR A 202 3.62 12.12 11.12
CA TYR A 202 2.93 10.83 11.20
C TYR A 202 3.46 9.93 12.32
N LEU A 203 4.74 10.07 12.68
CA LEU A 203 5.34 9.34 13.79
C LEU A 203 4.90 9.92 15.12
N ASN A 204 4.57 9.05 16.06
CA ASN A 204 4.31 9.40 17.46
C ASN A 204 5.36 8.74 18.38
N GLU A 205 5.27 9.01 19.68
CA GLU A 205 6.17 8.46 20.70
C GLU A 205 6.25 6.92 20.65
N PHE A 206 5.11 6.25 20.45
CA PHE A 206 5.06 4.81 20.29
C PHE A 206 5.86 4.33 19.07
N SER A 207 5.78 5.06 17.95
CA SER A 207 6.54 4.74 16.75
C SER A 207 8.05 4.83 17.00
N PHE A 208 8.50 5.88 17.67
CA PHE A 208 9.92 6.04 18.02
C PHE A 208 10.38 4.98 19.02
N ALA A 209 9.57 4.68 20.05
CA ALA A 209 9.87 3.62 21.01
C ALA A 209 10.08 2.25 20.31
N LEU A 210 9.25 1.96 19.31
CA LEU A 210 9.37 0.74 18.52
C LEU A 210 10.61 0.73 17.63
N ILE A 211 10.94 1.84 16.97
CA ILE A 211 12.19 1.98 16.20
C ILE A 211 13.40 1.72 17.11
N HIS A 212 13.45 2.35 18.29
CA HIS A 212 14.52 2.12 19.27
C HIS A 212 14.59 0.67 19.73
N TRP A 213 13.45 0.04 20.00
CA TRP A 213 13.39 -1.35 20.42
C TRP A 213 13.93 -2.32 19.36
N VAL A 214 13.59 -2.11 18.09
CA VAL A 214 14.12 -2.92 16.97
C VAL A 214 15.64 -2.79 16.87
N HIS A 215 16.18 -1.56 16.98
CA HIS A 215 17.63 -1.37 16.97
C HIS A 215 18.32 -2.08 18.14
N LYS A 216 17.79 -1.96 19.36
CA LYS A 216 18.33 -2.66 20.55
C LYS A 216 18.31 -4.18 20.40
N ILE A 217 17.26 -4.75 19.80
CA ILE A 217 17.20 -6.19 19.55
C ILE A 217 18.27 -6.61 18.55
N ASN A 218 18.38 -5.91 17.42
CA ASN A 218 19.36 -6.25 16.40
C ASN A 218 20.81 -6.13 16.94
N GLU A 219 21.07 -5.12 17.78
CA GLU A 219 22.34 -4.95 18.49
C GLU A 219 22.61 -6.12 19.45
N LYS A 220 21.64 -6.45 20.31
CA LYS A 220 21.76 -7.55 21.29
C LYS A 220 22.13 -8.89 20.65
N PHE A 221 21.60 -9.17 19.46
CA PHE A 221 21.87 -10.42 18.75
C PHE A 221 23.03 -10.33 17.74
N GLY A 222 23.66 -9.16 17.58
CA GLY A 222 24.77 -8.94 16.64
C GLY A 222 24.41 -9.16 15.17
N ARG A 223 23.12 -9.24 14.82
CA ARG A 223 22.62 -9.45 13.46
C ARG A 223 21.21 -8.90 13.30
N VAL A 224 20.84 -8.54 12.08
CA VAL A 224 19.51 -8.01 11.77
C VAL A 224 18.49 -9.15 11.73
N LEU A 225 17.67 -9.27 12.78
CA LEU A 225 16.64 -10.30 12.94
C LEU A 225 15.24 -9.77 12.67
N VAL A 226 15.01 -8.51 13.00
CA VAL A 226 13.72 -7.85 12.91
C VAL A 226 13.91 -6.52 12.21
N LYS A 227 12.97 -6.17 11.33
CA LYS A 227 12.85 -4.82 10.80
C LYS A 227 11.54 -4.19 11.26
N SER A 228 11.59 -2.89 11.55
CA SER A 228 10.39 -2.04 11.67
C SER A 228 10.27 -1.14 10.46
N SER A 229 9.06 -0.92 10.01
CA SER A 229 8.75 0.12 9.03
C SER A 229 7.39 0.68 9.36
N THR A 230 7.19 1.96 9.16
CA THR A 230 5.85 2.55 9.33
C THR A 230 4.96 2.20 8.16
N ILE A 231 3.67 2.03 8.42
CA ILE A 231 2.67 1.80 7.39
C ILE A 231 2.32 3.15 6.75
N CYS A 232 3.07 3.49 5.70
CA CYS A 232 2.81 4.67 4.89
C CYS A 232 2.81 5.96 5.76
N SER A 233 1.77 6.78 5.58
CA SER A 233 1.55 8.06 6.25
C SER A 233 0.69 7.91 7.52
N TRP A 234 0.98 6.90 8.34
CA TRP A 234 0.25 6.62 9.59
C TRP A 234 1.23 6.31 10.72
N PRO A 235 0.83 6.55 11.99
CA PRO A 235 1.61 6.18 13.18
C PRO A 235 1.72 4.67 13.40
N ASN A 236 1.08 3.84 12.56
CA ASN A 236 1.08 2.40 12.71
C ASN A 236 2.36 1.79 12.17
N ASN A 237 2.89 0.82 12.89
CA ASN A 237 4.17 0.20 12.59
C ASN A 237 3.96 -1.24 12.13
N CYS A 238 4.70 -1.60 11.08
CA CYS A 238 4.80 -2.91 10.52
C CYS A 238 6.14 -3.50 10.94
N LEU A 239 6.09 -4.54 11.77
CA LEU A 239 7.25 -5.36 12.10
C LEU A 239 7.30 -6.51 11.13
N VAL A 240 8.47 -6.74 10.52
CA VAL A 240 8.71 -7.92 9.70
C VAL A 240 9.91 -8.66 10.25
N ALA A 241 9.74 -9.95 10.47
CA ALA A 241 10.80 -10.85 10.87
C ALA A 241 10.93 -11.96 9.83
N GLN A 242 12.16 -12.44 9.62
CA GLN A 242 12.39 -13.66 8.87
C GLN A 242 11.90 -14.83 9.72
N ALA A 243 11.05 -15.70 9.15
CA ALA A 243 10.74 -16.96 9.81
C ALA A 243 12.03 -17.79 9.88
N VAL A 244 12.56 -18.01 11.07
CA VAL A 244 13.66 -18.95 11.28
C VAL A 244 13.10 -20.35 11.07
N ALA A 245 13.69 -21.12 10.15
CA ALA A 245 13.48 -22.56 10.06
C ALA A 245 14.14 -23.21 11.27
N GLY A 246 13.47 -23.14 12.42
CA GLY A 246 13.98 -23.61 13.70
C GLY A 246 12.93 -23.35 14.77
N SER A 247 12.46 -24.42 15.39
CA SER A 247 11.39 -24.44 16.37
C SER A 247 11.55 -23.38 17.46
N LEU A 248 10.60 -22.45 17.55
CA LEU A 248 10.24 -21.86 18.83
C LEU A 248 9.51 -22.95 19.63
N THR A 249 10.24 -23.95 20.11
CA THR A 249 9.75 -24.83 21.18
C THR A 249 9.52 -23.95 22.39
N ARG A 250 8.27 -23.92 22.86
CA ARG A 250 7.89 -23.33 24.15
C ARG A 250 8.85 -23.84 25.23
N PRO A 251 9.38 -22.99 26.12
CA PRO A 251 9.88 -23.50 27.39
C PRO A 251 8.70 -24.13 28.13
N MET A 252 8.88 -25.37 28.61
CA MET A 252 8.03 -25.94 29.67
C MET A 252 8.17 -25.13 30.95
#